data_AF-A0A7G6T3W9-F1
#
_entry.id   AF-A0A7G6T3W9-F1
#
_cell.length_a   1.000
_cell.length_b   1.000
_cell.length_c   1.000
_cell.angle_alpha   90.00
_cell.angle_beta   90.00
_cell.angle_gamma   90.00
#
_symmetry.space_group_name_H-M   'P 1'
#
loop_
_entity.id
_entity.type
_entity.pdbx_description
1 polymer ?
#
loop_
_entity_poly.entity_id
_entity_poly.type
_entity_poly.pdbx_seq_one_letter_code
_entity_poly.pdbx_strand_id
1 'polypeptide(L)' 'MTLWDFANPDEAAKAAVHVYGADATAAGAHCALAAHFDGRERDYRFWFAVFTKLNGTGSQSTKAH' A
#
# COMPACT_ATOMS: atom_id res chain seq x y z
N MET A 1 5.76 4.25 -18.91
CA MET A 1 6.73 4.12 -17.80
C MET A 1 6.21 5.01 -16.70
N THR A 2 5.68 4.42 -15.65
CA THR A 2 5.06 5.11 -14.51
C THR A 2 6.01 5.07 -13.32
N LEU A 3 5.93 6.04 -12.42
CA LEU A 3 6.73 6.05 -11.17
C LEU A 3 6.63 4.72 -10.41
N TRP A 4 5.46 4.07 -10.47
CA TRP A 4 5.17 2.79 -9.84
C TRP A 4 5.93 1.60 -10.41
N ASP A 5 6.54 1.72 -11.59
CA ASP A 5 7.41 0.67 -12.14
C ASP A 5 8.72 0.51 -11.33
N PHE A 6 9.10 1.55 -10.56
CA PHE A 6 10.32 1.59 -9.74
C PHE A 6 10.06 1.61 -8.25
N ALA A 7 8.82 1.88 -7.85
CA ALA A 7 8.47 1.98 -6.44
C ALA A 7 8.44 0.59 -5.80
N ASN A 8 9.00 0.47 -4.59
CA ASN A 8 8.91 -0.74 -3.79
C ASN A 8 7.63 -0.72 -2.94
N PRO A 9 6.71 -1.69 -3.11
CA PRO A 9 5.48 -1.76 -2.31
C PRO A 9 5.73 -1.91 -0.80
N ASP A 10 6.85 -2.50 -0.37
CA ASP A 10 7.20 -2.60 1.06
C ASP A 10 7.52 -1.24 1.68
N GLU A 11 8.33 -0.45 1.00
CA GLU A 11 8.69 0.90 1.48
C GLU A 11 7.48 1.83 1.42
N ALA A 12 6.63 1.68 0.41
CA ALA A 12 5.37 2.41 0.34
C ALA A 12 4.38 2.01 1.43
N ALA A 13 4.31 0.74 1.82
CA ALA A 13 3.51 0.30 2.96
C ALA A 13 4.02 0.91 4.27
N LYS A 14 5.33 0.88 4.53
CA LYS A 14 5.92 1.52 5.72
C LYS A 14 5.64 3.03 5.75
N ALA A 15 5.81 3.70 4.61
CA ALA A 15 5.50 5.11 4.48
C ALA A 15 4.01 5.39 4.72
N ALA A 16 3.11 4.54 4.20
CA ALA A 16 1.68 4.66 4.43
C ALA A 16 1.32 4.50 5.92
N VAL A 17 1.92 3.55 6.64
CA VAL A 17 1.74 3.43 8.10
C VAL A 17 2.27 4.67 8.82
N HIS A 18 3.41 5.21 8.40
CA HIS A 18 3.98 6.41 9.01
C HIS A 18 3.08 7.65 8.82
N VAL A 19 2.47 7.82 7.65
CA VAL A 19 1.64 8.98 7.30
C VAL A 19 0.20 8.85 7.82
N TYR A 20 -0.41 7.67 7.63
CA TYR A 20 -1.83 7.45 7.87
C TYR A 20 -2.12 6.64 9.14
N GLY A 21 -1.11 6.05 9.79
CA GLY A 21 -1.28 5.27 11.00
C GLY A 21 -2.29 4.13 10.83
N ALA A 22 -3.36 4.15 11.63
CA ALA A 22 -4.43 3.15 11.61
C ALA A 22 -5.17 3.10 10.26
N ASP A 23 -5.20 4.20 9.52
CA ASP A 23 -5.93 4.31 8.25
C ASP A 23 -5.08 3.89 7.04
N ALA A 24 -3.82 3.46 7.25
CA ALA A 24 -2.92 3.08 6.15
C ALA A 24 -3.53 2.03 5.23
N THR A 25 -4.18 1.01 5.78
CA THR A 25 -4.85 -0.05 5.02
C THR A 25 -6.00 0.52 4.17
N ALA A 26 -6.82 1.40 4.74
CA ALA A 26 -7.91 2.05 4.03
C ALA A 26 -7.39 2.97 2.91
N ALA A 27 -6.32 3.72 3.17
CA ALA A 27 -5.65 4.56 2.17
C ALA A 27 -5.10 3.72 1.01
N GLY A 28 -4.42 2.60 1.30
CA GLY A 28 -3.92 1.68 0.27
C GLY A 28 -5.04 1.08 -0.59
N ALA A 29 -6.15 0.67 0.03
CA ALA A 29 -7.33 0.17 -0.67
C ALA A 29 -7.98 1.25 -1.55
N HIS A 30 -8.12 2.47 -1.03
CA HIS A 30 -8.69 3.60 -1.77
C HIS A 30 -7.86 3.95 -2.99
N CYS A 31 -6.53 4.01 -2.85
CA CYS A 31 -5.61 4.28 -3.97
C CYS A 31 -5.69 3.18 -5.05
N ALA A 32 -5.77 1.90 -4.64
CA ALA A 32 -5.95 0.80 -5.58
C ALA A 32 -7.28 0.94 -6.34
N LEU A 33 -8.38 1.16 -5.63
CA LEU A 33 -9.70 1.29 -6.23
C LEU A 33 -9.79 2.47 -7.21
N ALA A 34 -9.26 3.64 -6.83
CA ALA A 34 -9.21 4.81 -7.70
C ALA A 34 -8.40 4.54 -8.98
N ALA A 35 -7.23 3.89 -8.85
CA ALA A 35 -6.42 3.50 -10.00
C ALA A 35 -7.13 2.52 -10.93
N HIS A 36 -7.90 1.57 -10.38
CA HIS A 36 -8.67 0.62 -11.17
C HIS A 36 -9.77 1.32 -11.99
N PHE A 37 -10.54 2.22 -11.37
CA PHE A 37 -11.57 2.98 -12.09
C PHE A 37 -11.01 3.93 -13.15
N ASP A 38 -9.81 4.46 -12.93
CA ASP A 38 -9.12 5.30 -13.90
C ASP A 38 -8.41 4.50 -15.01
N GLY A 39 -8.53 3.16 -15.03
CA GLY A 39 -7.87 2.29 -16.01
C GLY A 39 -6.35 2.25 -15.88
N ARG A 40 -5.79 2.72 -14.75
CA ARG A 40 -4.35 2.69 -14.47
C ARG A 40 -3.96 1.35 -13.85
N GLU A 41 -3.97 0.30 -14.68
CA GLU A 41 -3.75 -1.08 -14.23
C GLU A 41 -2.41 -1.28 -13.47
N ARG A 42 -1.36 -0.54 -13.84
CA ARG A 42 -0.07 -0.61 -13.15
C ARG A 42 -0.13 -0.01 -11.75
N ASP A 43 -0.69 1.19 -11.62
CA ASP A 43 -0.93 1.85 -10.34
C ASP A 43 -1.81 0.97 -9.44
N TYR A 44 -2.87 0.38 -10.00
CA TYR A 44 -3.73 -0.55 -9.29
C TYR A 44 -2.94 -1.72 -8.71
N ARG A 45 -2.15 -2.42 -9.53
CA ARG A 45 -1.34 -3.56 -9.07
C ARG A 45 -0.35 -3.18 -7.98
N PHE A 46 0.27 -2.00 -8.10
CA PHE A 46 1.17 -1.49 -7.07
C PHE A 46 0.43 -1.26 -5.75
N TRP A 47 -0.65 -0.47 -5.76
CA TRP A 47 -1.40 -0.15 -4.55
C TRP A 47 -2.11 -1.35 -3.95
N PHE A 48 -2.53 -2.32 -4.77
CA PHE A 48 -3.05 -3.59 -4.30
C PHE A 48 -1.98 -4.41 -3.56
N ALA A 49 -0.73 -4.39 -4.03
CA ALA A 49 0.38 -5.02 -3.34
C ALA A 49 0.70 -4.33 -2.00
N VAL A 50 0.66 -3.00 -1.97
CA VAL A 50 0.79 -2.19 -0.73
C VAL A 50 -0.33 -2.57 0.26
N PHE A 51 -1.58 -2.57 -0.19
CA PHE A 51 -2.75 -2.95 0.62
C PHE A 51 -2.61 -4.37 1.19
N THR A 52 -2.21 -5.35 0.36
CA THR A 52 -2.03 -6.73 0.80
C THR A 52 -0.96 -6.85 1.88
N LYS A 53 0.14 -6.08 1.75
CA LYS A 53 1.20 -6.02 2.76
C LYS A 53 0.69 -5.41 4.06
N LEU A 54 -0.03 -4.29 3.99
CA LEU A 54 -0.63 -3.64 5.15
C LEU A 54 -1.62 -4.56 5.89
N ASN A 55 -2.43 -5.30 5.15
CA ASN A 55 -3.39 -6.26 5.70
C ASN A 55 -2.71 -7.50 6.30
N GLY A 56 -1.56 -7.92 5.77
CA GLY A 56 -0.74 -9.01 6.32
C GLY A 56 0.11 -8.60 7.54
N THR A 57 0.48 -7.33 7.66
CA THR A 57 1.27 -6.81 8.80
C THR A 57 0.47 -6.65 10.09
N GLY A 58 -0.87 -6.74 10.05
CA GLY A 58 -1.71 -6.78 11.25
C GLY A 58 -1.43 -7.95 12.20
N SER A 59 -0.62 -8.94 11.79
CA SER A 59 -0.17 -10.07 12.63
C SER A 59 1.28 -9.97 13.11
N GLN A 60 2.05 -8.94 12.71
CA GLN A 60 3.43 -8.74 13.20
C GLN A 60 3.54 -7.48 14.06
N SER A 61 2.77 -7.47 15.15
CA SER A 61 3.12 -6.69 16.34
C SER A 61 3.66 -7.67 17.38
N THR A 62 4.99 -7.82 17.44
CA THR A 62 5.80 -8.07 18.64
C THR A 62 7.24 -8.42 18.23
N LYS A 63 8.11 -7.42 18.29
CA LYS A 63 9.35 -7.62 19.06
C LYS A 63 9.68 -6.31 19.76
N ALA A 64 9.40 -6.34 21.06
CA ALA A 64 9.81 -5.33 22.03
C ALA A 64 11.34 -5.24 22.07
N HIS A 65 11.76 -4.05 22.48
CA HIS A 65 13.12 -3.64 22.83
C HIS A 65 13.89 -4.65 23.70
#